data_AF-A0A101FRB0-F1
#
_entry.id   AF-A0A101FRB0-F1
#
_cell.length_a   1.000
_cell.length_b   1.000
_cell.length_c   1.000
_cell.angle_alpha   90.00
_cell.angle_beta   90.00
_cell.angle_gamma   90.00
#
_symmetry.space_group_name_H-M   'P 1'
#
loop_
_entity.id
_entity.type
_entity.pdbx_description
1 polymer ?
#
loop_
_entity_poly.entity_id
_entity_poly.type
_entity_poly.pdbx_seq_one_letter_code
_entity_poly.pdbx_strand_id
1 'polypeptide(L)' 'MQYLVTWYEGDDINYVIVPADDLPEVIEEDKNYIVVPLVA' A
#
# COMPACT_ATOMS: atom_id res chain seq x y z
N MET A 1 -9.17 10.49 -1.82
CA MET A 1 -9.18 9.20 -2.55
C MET A 1 -8.47 8.18 -1.66
N GLN A 2 -8.89 6.92 -1.64
CA GLN A 2 -8.25 5.88 -0.82
C GLN A 2 -7.51 4.89 -1.73
N TYR A 3 -6.48 4.25 -1.19
CA TYR A 3 -5.68 3.24 -1.87
C TYR A 3 -5.61 1.97 -1.05
N LEU A 4 -5.71 0.82 -1.72
CA LEU A 4 -5.26 -0.45 -1.20
C LEU A 4 -3.78 -0.61 -1.55
N VAL A 5 -2.96 -0.78 -0.53
CA VAL A 5 -1.53 -1.01 -0.64
C VAL A 5 -1.24 -2.42 -0.16
N THR A 6 -0.59 -3.25 -0.98
CA THR A 6 -0.20 -4.61 -0.61
C THR A 6 1.28 -4.84 -0.85
N TRP A 7 1.93 -5.59 0.03
CA TRP A 7 3.35 -5.98 -0.12
C TRP A 7 3.58 -7.38 0.45
N TYR A 8 4.73 -7.95 0.12
CA TYR A 8 5.20 -9.22 0.67
C TYR A 8 6.17 -8.98 1.83
N GLU A 9 6.05 -9.77 2.90
CA GLU A 9 7.08 -9.92 3.92
C GLU A 9 7.40 -11.40 4.11
N GLY A 10 8.54 -11.85 3.57
CA GLY A 10 8.84 -13.27 3.48
C GLY A 10 7.83 -13.99 2.59
N ASP A 11 7.10 -14.95 3.17
CA ASP A 11 6.06 -15.72 2.49
C ASP A 11 4.64 -15.15 2.73
N ASP A 12 4.51 -14.12 3.56
CA ASP A 12 3.24 -13.52 3.94
C ASP A 12 2.86 -12.34 3.03
N ILE A 13 1.55 -12.20 2.78
CA ILE A 13 0.97 -11.06 2.07
C ILE A 13 0.33 -10.11 3.08
N ASN A 14 0.81 -8.87 3.10
CA ASN A 14 0.28 -7.79 3.93
C ASN A 14 -0.54 -6.80 3.10
N TYR A 15 -1.47 -6.10 3.76
CA TYR A 15 -2.21 -5.00 3.15
C TYR A 15 -2.58 -3.90 4.15
N VAL A 16 -2.75 -2.69 3.62
CA VAL A 16 -3.33 -1.56 4.35
C VAL A 16 -4.18 -0.71 3.40
N ILE A 17 -5.23 -0.09 3.94
CA ILE A 17 -6.02 0.91 3.23
C ILE A 17 -5.63 2.27 3.78
N VAL A 18 -5.18 3.16 2.91
CA VAL A 18 -4.71 4.50 3.31
C VAL A 18 -5.29 5.59 2.41
N PRO A 19 -5.53 6.80 2.96
CA PRO A 19 -5.86 7.95 2.14
C PRO A 19 -4.64 8.37 1.29
N ALA A 20 -4.92 9.06 0.19
CA ALA A 20 -3.90 9.54 -0.75
C ALA A 20 -2.79 10.38 -0.09
N ASP A 21 -3.17 11.20 0.90
CA ASP A 21 -2.28 12.15 1.57
C ASP A 21 -1.24 11.43 2.45
N ASP A 22 -1.57 10.24 2.97
CA ASP A 22 -0.70 9.46 3.87
C ASP A 22 0.12 8.40 3.12
N LEU A 23 -0.13 8.20 1.82
CA LEU A 23 0.56 7.20 0.99
C LEU A 23 2.10 7.31 1.04
N PRO A 24 2.71 8.52 1.00
CA PRO A 24 4.17 8.66 1.08
C PRO A 24 4.78 8.16 2.40
N GLU A 25 4.00 8.09 3.48
CA GLU A 25 4.49 7.62 4.78
C GLU A 25 4.53 6.08 4.88
N VAL A 26 3.84 5.38 3.97
CA VAL A 26 3.69 3.92 3.98
C VAL A 26 4.63 3.21 3.00
N ILE A 27 5.03 3.89 1.92
CA ILE A 27 5.85 3.31 0.87
C ILE A 27 7.33 3.48 1.20
N GLU A 28 8.00 2.36 1.47
CA GLU A 28 9.46 2.30 1.66
C GLU A 28 10.16 2.02 0.33
N GLU A 29 11.31 2.66 0.06
CA GLU A 29 12.04 2.52 -1.22
C GLU A 29 12.53 1.08 -1.49
N ASP A 30 12.78 0.30 -0.44
CA ASP A 30 13.35 -1.05 -0.53
C ASP A 30 12.29 -2.17 -0.63
N LYS A 31 11.00 -1.82 -0.66
CA LYS A 31 9.89 -2.78 -0.68
C LYS A 31 9.10 -2.69 -1.99
N ASN A 32 8.62 -3.85 -2.45
CA ASN A 32 7.77 -3.95 -3.64
C ASN A 32 6.30 -3.88 -3.23
N TYR A 33 5.65 -2.77 -3.56
CA TYR A 33 4.22 -2.55 -3.30
C TYR A 33 3.39 -2.63 -4.57
N ILE A 34 2.16 -3.14 -4.43
CA ILE A 34 1.08 -2.96 -5.40
C ILE A 34 0.11 -1.95 -4.80
N VAL A 35 -0.10 -0.84 -5.51
CA VAL A 35 -0.96 0.26 -5.07
C VAL A 35 -2.15 0.37 -6.02
N VAL A 36 -3.36 0.21 -5.49
CA VAL A 36 -4.61 0.23 -6.26
C VAL A 36 -5.53 1.32 -5.73
N PRO A 37 -6.00 2.27 -6.56
CA PRO A 37 -6.98 3.25 -6.13
C PRO A 37 -8.32 2.55 -5.85
N LEU A 38 -8.89 2.84 -4.69
CA LEU A 38 -10.24 2.43 -4.33
C LEU A 38 -11.22 3.50 -4.82
N VAL A 39 -12.11 3.08 -5.71
CA VAL A 39 -13.22 3.89 -6.20
C VAL A 39 -14.48 3.40 -5.48
N ALA A 40 -15.17 4.30 -4.78
CA ALA A 40 -16.45 4.02 -4.14
C ALA A 40 -17.60 4.08 -5.15
#